data_AF-A0A3S2BC78-F1
#
_entry.id   AF-A0A3S2BC78-F1
#
_cell.length_a   1.000
_cell.length_b   1.000
_cell.length_c   1.000
_cell.angle_alpha   90.00
_cell.angle_beta   90.00
_cell.angle_gamma   90.00
#
_symmetry.space_group_name_H-M   'P 1'
#
loop_
_entity.id
_entity.type
_entity.pdbx_description
1 polymer ?
#
loop_
_entity_poly.entity_id
_entity_poly.type
_entity_poly.pdbx_seq_one_letter_code
_entity_poly.pdbx_strand_id
1 'polypeptide(L)'
;TQIPKDTGASNEKFFASTQFNGGHENNVLAVRDGKVDVAVDDSSGIGDFKDGYSSGTFHKEVAKGAVDPNDFVEVWRSGLIPNGPLVVRTALGDDMTAKLANFFTQLPKKDKACFEGVEGGDFTGYVPVKPDFYNVIVEARKAAIGG
;
A
#
# COMPACT_ATOMS: atom_id res chain seq x y z
N THR A 1 -13.31 -1.82 -11.30
CA THR A 1 -14.64 -1.28 -10.99
C THR A 1 -14.44 0.02 -10.22
N GLN A 2 -15.27 1.02 -10.47
CA GLN A 2 -15.33 2.25 -9.69
C GLN A 2 -16.81 2.46 -9.36
N ILE A 3 -17.16 2.56 -8.08
CA ILE A 3 -18.56 2.62 -7.62
C ILE A 3 -19.40 3.61 -8.45
N PRO A 4 -18.95 4.86 -8.73
CA PRO A 4 -19.71 5.78 -9.57
C PRO A 4 -19.93 5.31 -11.00
N LYS A 5 -18.93 4.64 -11.58
CA LYS A 5 -19.00 4.11 -12.93
C LYS A 5 -19.93 2.90 -13.03
N ASP A 6 -19.90 2.01 -12.04
CA ASP A 6 -20.61 0.73 -12.11
C ASP A 6 -22.04 0.82 -11.56
N THR A 7 -22.31 1.75 -10.65
CA THR A 7 -23.60 1.86 -9.95
C THR A 7 -24.36 3.15 -10.29
N GLY A 8 -23.69 4.16 -10.85
CA GLY A 8 -24.25 5.49 -11.06
C GLY A 8 -24.41 6.35 -9.79
N ALA A 9 -24.12 5.79 -8.60
CA ALA A 9 -24.15 6.51 -7.34
C ALA A 9 -22.75 7.06 -6.99
N SER A 10 -22.68 8.28 -6.45
CA SER A 10 -21.42 8.78 -5.88
C SER A 10 -21.04 7.96 -4.64
N ASN A 11 -19.76 7.96 -4.27
CA ASN A 11 -19.30 7.21 -3.09
C ASN A 11 -20.05 7.64 -1.82
N GLU A 12 -20.36 8.93 -1.68
CA GLU A 12 -21.08 9.51 -0.54
C GLU A 12 -22.53 9.05 -0.46
N LYS A 13 -23.13 8.67 -1.58
CA LYS A 13 -24.51 8.16 -1.64
C LYS A 13 -24.58 6.65 -1.61
N PHE A 14 -23.50 5.97 -2.01
CA PHE A 14 -23.45 4.52 -2.08
C PHE A 14 -23.26 3.90 -0.68
N PHE A 15 -22.36 4.48 0.13
CA PHE A 15 -22.12 4.01 1.50
C PHE A 15 -23.06 4.70 2.49
N ALA A 16 -23.60 3.92 3.45
CA ALA A 16 -24.44 4.48 4.52
C ALA A 16 -23.66 5.44 5.44
N SER A 17 -22.37 5.17 5.65
CA SER A 17 -21.42 6.07 6.32
C SER A 17 -19.98 5.71 5.95
N THR A 18 -19.05 6.63 6.17
CA THR A 18 -17.61 6.40 6.00
C THR A 18 -16.86 6.88 7.25
N GLN A 19 -15.74 6.23 7.56
CA GLN A 19 -14.90 6.59 8.72
C GLN A 19 -13.41 6.33 8.45
N PHE A 20 -12.55 6.95 9.25
CA PHE A 20 -11.11 6.73 9.24
C PHE A 20 -10.69 5.93 10.47
N ASN A 21 -10.12 4.73 10.27
CA ASN A 21 -9.69 3.86 11.36
C ASN A 21 -8.21 4.04 11.75
N GLY A 22 -7.50 4.99 11.14
CA GLY A 22 -6.13 5.36 11.51
C GLY A 22 -5.02 4.56 10.84
N GLY A 23 -5.33 3.56 10.01
CA GLY A 23 -4.33 2.83 9.24
C GLY A 23 -4.87 1.58 8.54
N HIS A 24 -4.01 0.99 7.70
CA HIS A 24 -4.25 -0.24 6.94
C HIS A 24 -4.66 -1.42 7.84
N GLU A 25 -3.84 -1.73 8.85
CA GLU A 25 -4.13 -2.79 9.83
C GLU A 25 -5.48 -2.57 10.53
N ASN A 26 -5.71 -1.36 11.04
CA ASN A 26 -6.95 -1.03 11.74
C ASN A 26 -8.20 -1.13 10.84
N ASN A 27 -8.07 -0.89 9.54
CA ASN A 27 -9.15 -1.08 8.58
C ASN A 27 -9.57 -2.55 8.48
N VAL A 28 -8.60 -3.45 8.31
CA VAL A 28 -8.87 -4.89 8.23
C VAL A 28 -9.44 -5.41 9.54
N LEU A 29 -8.89 -4.98 10.68
CA LEU A 29 -9.42 -5.35 12.00
C LEU A 29 -10.83 -4.83 12.24
N ALA A 30 -11.18 -3.64 11.71
CA ALA A 30 -12.54 -3.12 11.80
C ALA A 30 -13.54 -3.95 11.00
N VAL A 31 -13.15 -4.50 9.84
CA VAL A 31 -13.98 -5.46 9.09
C VAL A 31 -14.13 -6.76 9.87
N ARG A 32 -13.01 -7.33 10.36
CA ARG A 32 -13.00 -8.56 11.17
C ARG A 32 -13.93 -8.45 12.38
N ASP A 33 -13.88 -7.32 13.09
CA ASP A 33 -14.66 -7.07 14.29
C ASP A 33 -16.13 -6.69 13.98
N GLY A 34 -16.54 -6.65 12.70
CA GLY A 34 -17.90 -6.27 12.29
C GLY A 34 -18.25 -4.80 12.54
N LYS A 35 -17.26 -3.92 12.69
CA LYS A 35 -17.46 -2.47 12.89
C LYS A 35 -17.72 -1.73 11.57
N VAL A 36 -17.26 -2.30 10.45
CA VAL A 36 -17.54 -1.85 9.08
C VAL A 36 -17.76 -3.06 8.18
N ASP A 37 -18.58 -2.91 7.14
CA ASP A 37 -18.88 -3.99 6.19
C ASP A 37 -17.78 -4.18 5.13
N VAL A 38 -17.04 -3.12 4.83
CA VAL A 38 -15.98 -3.10 3.81
C VAL A 38 -14.92 -2.08 4.20
N ALA A 39 -13.66 -2.39 3.90
CA ALA A 39 -12.55 -1.46 4.08
C ALA A 39 -11.52 -1.61 2.98
N VAL A 40 -10.63 -0.61 2.89
CA VAL A 40 -9.47 -0.63 2.00
C VAL A 40 -8.26 -1.10 2.77
N ASP A 41 -7.41 -1.87 2.10
CA ASP A 41 -6.11 -2.26 2.62
C ASP A 41 -5.03 -2.24 1.53
N ASP A 42 -3.77 -2.37 1.94
CA ASP A 42 -2.59 -2.44 1.08
C ASP A 42 -2.12 -3.91 0.91
N SER A 43 -1.82 -4.27 -0.33
CA SER A 43 -1.22 -5.57 -0.68
C SER A 43 -0.38 -5.46 -1.95
N SER A 44 0.56 -6.40 -2.13
CA SER A 44 1.34 -6.51 -3.36
C SER A 44 0.50 -6.85 -4.58
N GLY A 45 -0.67 -7.49 -4.37
CA GLY A 45 -1.48 -8.07 -5.43
C GLY A 45 -0.80 -9.22 -6.19
N ILE A 46 0.36 -9.70 -5.71
CA ILE A 46 1.12 -10.82 -6.26
C ILE A 46 0.82 -12.07 -5.41
N GLY A 47 0.40 -13.14 -6.07
CA GLY A 47 -0.12 -14.35 -5.42
C GLY A 47 -1.64 -14.32 -5.26
N ASP A 48 -2.16 -15.26 -4.47
CA ASP A 48 -3.60 -15.43 -4.26
C ASP A 48 -4.08 -14.71 -2.99
N PHE A 49 -5.28 -14.11 -3.07
CA PHE A 49 -5.91 -13.43 -1.93
C PHE A 49 -6.08 -14.36 -0.73
N LYS A 50 -6.46 -15.61 -0.99
CA LYS A 50 -6.71 -16.63 0.04
C LYS A 50 -5.44 -17.08 0.77
N ASP A 51 -4.27 -16.71 0.25
CA ASP A 51 -2.97 -16.92 0.89
C ASP A 51 -2.40 -15.61 1.49
N GLY A 52 -3.12 -14.49 1.37
CA GLY A 52 -2.70 -13.20 1.91
C GLY A 52 -1.76 -12.37 1.02
N TYR A 53 -1.51 -12.79 -0.24
CA TYR A 53 -0.47 -12.23 -1.13
C TYR A 53 0.96 -12.36 -0.57
N SER A 54 1.94 -11.79 -1.28
CA SER A 54 3.37 -11.90 -0.96
C SER A 54 3.94 -10.76 -0.10
N SER A 55 3.29 -9.59 -0.07
CA SER A 55 3.70 -8.46 0.77
C SER A 55 2.57 -7.42 0.91
N GLY A 56 2.84 -6.37 1.68
CA GLY A 56 1.86 -5.33 2.05
C GLY A 56 1.25 -5.59 3.43
N THR A 57 0.32 -4.74 3.84
CA THR A 57 -0.27 -4.83 5.18
C THR A 57 -1.13 -6.08 5.33
N PHE A 58 -1.95 -6.42 4.32
CA PHE A 58 -2.79 -7.62 4.38
C PHE A 58 -1.95 -8.89 4.60
N HIS A 59 -0.84 -9.04 3.86
CA HIS A 59 0.10 -10.13 4.04
C HIS A 59 0.66 -10.19 5.48
N LYS A 60 1.05 -9.04 6.04
CA LYS A 60 1.61 -8.96 7.40
C LYS A 60 0.58 -9.39 8.46
N GLU A 61 -0.68 -9.00 8.29
CA GLU A 61 -1.77 -9.42 9.19
C GLU A 61 -2.05 -10.92 9.11
N VAL A 62 -2.03 -11.50 7.90
CA VAL A 62 -2.19 -12.94 7.68
C VAL A 62 -1.00 -13.72 8.24
N ALA A 63 0.23 -13.30 7.92
CA ALA A 63 1.46 -13.98 8.34
C ALA A 63 1.62 -14.02 9.88
N LYS A 64 1.15 -13.00 10.59
CA LYS A 64 1.15 -12.96 12.06
C LYS A 64 -0.08 -13.64 12.70
N GLY A 65 -1.02 -14.14 11.90
CA GLY A 65 -2.25 -14.80 12.35
C GLY A 65 -3.28 -13.85 12.98
N ALA A 66 -3.20 -12.55 12.71
CA ALA A 66 -4.17 -11.59 13.22
C ALA A 66 -5.52 -11.67 12.50
N VAL A 67 -5.50 -12.15 11.26
CA VAL A 67 -6.68 -12.39 10.41
C VAL A 67 -6.50 -13.69 9.61
N ASP A 68 -7.59 -14.40 9.36
CA ASP A 68 -7.64 -15.49 8.38
C ASP A 68 -8.18 -14.93 7.06
N PRO A 69 -7.42 -14.94 5.94
CA PRO A 69 -7.89 -14.42 4.66
C PRO A 69 -9.14 -15.14 4.12
N ASN A 70 -9.45 -16.33 4.64
CA ASN A 70 -10.66 -17.07 4.29
C ASN A 70 -11.94 -16.44 4.84
N ASP A 71 -11.83 -15.65 5.92
CA ASP A 71 -12.96 -14.92 6.53
C ASP A 71 -13.35 -13.66 5.72
N PHE A 72 -12.57 -13.31 4.69
CA PHE A 72 -12.77 -12.11 3.88
C PHE A 72 -13.07 -12.46 2.42
N VAL A 73 -13.62 -11.48 1.72
CA VAL A 73 -13.83 -11.50 0.28
C VAL A 73 -13.18 -10.26 -0.34
N GLU A 74 -12.30 -10.47 -1.33
CA GLU A 74 -11.81 -9.37 -2.15
C GLU A 74 -12.91 -8.92 -3.11
N VAL A 75 -13.51 -7.76 -2.83
CA VAL A 75 -14.58 -7.20 -3.67
C VAL A 75 -14.04 -6.37 -4.84
N TRP A 76 -12.81 -5.88 -4.72
CA TRP A 76 -12.13 -5.09 -5.76
C TRP A 76 -10.63 -5.00 -5.50
N ARG A 77 -9.86 -4.90 -6.59
CA ARG A 77 -8.42 -4.58 -6.57
C ARG A 77 -8.11 -3.46 -7.55
N SER A 78 -7.22 -2.55 -7.16
CA SER A 78 -6.69 -1.52 -8.05
C SER A 78 -5.79 -2.11 -9.14
N GLY A 79 -5.47 -1.31 -10.15
CA GLY A 79 -4.28 -1.57 -10.95
C GLY A 79 -3.01 -1.40 -10.12
N LEU A 80 -1.85 -1.69 -10.72
CA LEU A 80 -0.56 -1.54 -10.04
C LEU A 80 -0.34 -0.07 -9.62
N ILE A 81 -0.08 0.13 -8.34
CA ILE A 81 0.25 1.42 -7.74
C ILE A 81 1.73 1.40 -7.36
N PRO A 82 2.52 2.43 -7.72
CA PRO A 82 3.88 2.58 -7.20
C PRO A 82 3.93 2.51 -5.67
N ASN A 83 4.79 1.65 -5.13
CA ASN A 83 5.05 1.59 -3.69
C ASN A 83 5.54 2.93 -3.15
N GLY A 84 5.38 3.16 -1.85
CA GLY A 84 5.77 4.41 -1.20
C GLY A 84 7.25 4.77 -1.42
N PRO A 85 7.57 6.02 -1.81
CA PRO A 85 8.96 6.43 -2.00
C PRO A 85 9.69 6.65 -0.68
N LEU A 86 10.98 6.31 -0.66
CA LEU A 86 11.92 6.94 0.27
C LEU A 86 12.27 8.33 -0.24
N VAL A 87 11.88 9.35 0.50
CA VAL A 87 12.14 10.76 0.17
C VAL A 87 13.15 11.36 1.14
N VAL A 88 14.06 12.17 0.61
CA VAL A 88 15.06 12.89 1.39
C VAL A 88 14.90 14.39 1.19
N ARG A 89 15.21 15.17 2.22
CA ARG A 89 15.13 16.63 2.14
C ARG A 89 16.22 17.16 1.21
N THR A 90 15.85 18.01 0.26
CA THR A 90 16.77 18.63 -0.72
C THR A 90 17.94 19.37 -0.06
N ALA A 91 17.72 19.97 1.11
CA ALA A 91 18.75 20.68 1.87
C ALA A 91 19.93 19.81 2.36
N LEU A 92 19.82 18.47 2.30
CA LEU A 92 20.94 17.57 2.59
C LEU A 92 22.04 17.61 1.51
N GLY A 93 21.73 18.11 0.32
CA GLY A 93 22.65 18.19 -0.81
C GLY A 93 22.88 16.85 -1.51
N ASP A 94 23.54 16.92 -2.67
CA ASP A 94 23.69 15.79 -3.59
C ASP A 94 24.56 14.67 -3.01
N ASP A 95 25.62 15.01 -2.27
CA ASP A 95 26.53 14.03 -1.67
C ASP A 95 25.82 13.13 -0.65
N MET A 96 25.04 13.71 0.27
CA MET A 96 24.28 12.93 1.24
C MET A 96 23.14 12.16 0.59
N THR A 97 22.48 12.74 -0.41
CA THR A 97 21.44 12.06 -1.19
C THR A 97 22.00 10.81 -1.88
N ALA A 98 23.18 10.93 -2.51
CA ALA A 98 23.85 9.81 -3.16
C ALA A 98 24.26 8.72 -2.16
N LYS A 99 24.77 9.10 -0.98
CA LYS A 99 25.12 8.16 0.09
C LYS A 99 23.90 7.38 0.59
N LEU A 100 22.77 8.04 0.81
CA LEU A 100 21.52 7.40 1.24
C LEU A 100 20.96 6.47 0.15
N ALA A 101 20.92 6.92 -1.11
CA ALA A 101 20.49 6.07 -2.22
C ALA A 101 21.37 4.83 -2.37
N ASN A 102 22.68 4.97 -2.25
CA ASN A 102 23.61 3.84 -2.27
C ASN A 102 23.42 2.92 -1.05
N PHE A 103 23.17 3.47 0.14
CA PHE A 103 22.88 2.66 1.33
C PHE A 103 21.67 1.74 1.10
N PHE A 104 20.52 2.29 0.72
CA PHE A 104 19.29 1.52 0.52
C PHE A 104 19.44 0.52 -0.63
N THR A 105 19.93 0.94 -1.80
CA THR A 105 20.09 0.02 -2.95
C THR A 105 21.08 -1.13 -2.71
N GLN A 106 22.05 -0.97 -1.80
CA GLN A 106 22.99 -2.02 -1.41
C GLN A 106 22.51 -2.86 -0.23
N LEU A 107 21.51 -2.41 0.52
CA LEU A 107 21.04 -3.06 1.75
C LEU A 107 20.65 -4.53 1.53
N PRO A 108 19.87 -4.92 0.50
CA PRO A 108 19.50 -6.33 0.27
C PRO A 108 20.72 -7.26 0.07
N LYS A 109 21.83 -6.71 -0.43
CA LYS A 109 23.07 -7.47 -0.69
C LYS A 109 24.01 -7.48 0.50
N LYS A 110 24.09 -6.37 1.23
CA LYS A 110 25.04 -6.18 2.33
C LYS A 110 24.52 -6.68 3.66
N ASP A 111 23.21 -6.55 3.89
CA ASP A 111 22.55 -6.98 5.10
C ASP A 111 21.10 -7.36 4.78
N LYS A 112 20.94 -8.58 4.27
CA LYS A 112 19.63 -9.11 3.87
C LYS A 112 18.66 -9.19 5.05
N ALA A 113 19.13 -9.55 6.24
CA ALA A 113 18.28 -9.64 7.42
C ALA A 113 17.75 -8.27 7.85
N CYS A 114 18.59 -7.22 7.79
CA CYS A 114 18.15 -5.85 8.02
C CYS A 114 17.14 -5.40 6.95
N PHE A 115 17.40 -5.68 5.68
CA PHE A 115 16.47 -5.38 4.60
C PHE A 115 15.09 -6.04 4.79
N GLU A 116 15.07 -7.35 5.06
CA GLU A 116 13.84 -8.10 5.31
C GLU A 116 13.10 -7.60 6.56
N GLY A 117 13.83 -7.20 7.61
CA GLY A 117 13.25 -6.62 8.82
C GLY A 117 12.64 -5.22 8.61
N VAL A 118 13.16 -4.44 7.66
CA VAL A 118 12.65 -3.09 7.34
C VAL A 118 11.44 -3.15 6.41
N GLU A 119 11.52 -3.91 5.32
CA GLU A 119 10.45 -3.95 4.30
C GLU A 119 9.33 -4.93 4.70
N GLY A 120 9.69 -6.15 5.10
CA GLY A 120 8.78 -7.27 5.41
C GLY A 120 8.06 -7.84 4.16
N GLY A 121 7.93 -9.17 4.09
CA GLY A 121 7.41 -9.87 2.90
C GLY A 121 8.48 -10.01 1.79
N ASP A 122 8.05 -10.34 0.57
CA ASP A 122 8.96 -10.76 -0.51
C ASP A 122 9.56 -9.61 -1.36
N PHE A 123 9.90 -8.48 -0.73
CA PHE A 123 10.56 -7.38 -1.46
C PHE A 123 11.95 -7.81 -1.98
N THR A 124 12.34 -7.31 -3.15
CA THR A 124 13.61 -7.69 -3.80
C THR A 124 14.70 -6.61 -3.73
N GLY A 125 14.31 -5.36 -3.45
CA GLY A 125 15.24 -4.27 -3.22
C GLY A 125 14.66 -2.89 -3.52
N TYR A 126 15.51 -1.89 -3.42
CA TYR A 126 15.20 -0.51 -3.81
C TYR A 126 15.75 -0.20 -5.18
N VAL A 127 15.01 0.58 -5.95
CA VAL A 127 15.43 1.06 -7.28
C VAL A 127 15.33 2.58 -7.35
N PRO A 128 16.28 3.26 -8.00
CA PRO A 128 16.17 4.69 -8.23
C PRO A 128 15.00 4.97 -9.18
N VAL A 129 14.15 5.91 -8.79
CA VAL A 129 13.02 6.37 -9.60
C VAL A 129 13.06 7.88 -9.74
N LYS A 130 12.43 8.37 -10.81
CA LYS A 130 12.22 9.80 -11.05
C LYS A 130 10.79 10.20 -10.65
N PRO A 131 10.51 11.50 -10.44
CA PRO A 131 9.18 11.95 -10.01
C PRO A 131 8.03 11.52 -10.93
N ASP A 132 8.30 11.38 -12.24
CA ASP A 132 7.33 10.94 -13.25
C ASP A 132 6.82 9.50 -13.03
N PHE A 133 7.60 8.66 -12.35
CA PHE A 133 7.16 7.33 -11.91
C PHE A 133 5.89 7.40 -11.05
N TYR A 134 5.70 8.49 -10.31
CA TYR A 134 4.54 8.73 -9.45
C TYR A 134 3.45 9.56 -10.12
N ASN A 135 3.52 9.82 -11.42
CA ASN A 135 2.51 10.62 -12.12
C ASN A 135 1.09 10.08 -11.93
N VAL A 136 0.90 8.75 -11.90
CA VAL A 136 -0.42 8.16 -11.64
C VAL A 136 -1.01 8.61 -10.30
N ILE A 137 -0.17 8.76 -9.27
CA ILE A 137 -0.59 9.23 -7.93
C ILE A 137 -0.84 10.73 -7.95
N VAL A 138 0.05 11.50 -8.58
CA VAL A 138 -0.06 12.96 -8.68
C VAL A 138 -1.35 13.34 -9.42
N GLU A 139 -1.63 12.72 -10.55
CA GLU A 139 -2.82 13.01 -11.36
C GLU A 139 -4.11 12.56 -10.65
N ALA A 140 -4.09 11.40 -9.97
CA ALA A 140 -5.22 10.99 -9.13
C ALA A 140 -5.51 12.01 -8.02
N ARG A 141 -4.47 12.57 -7.39
CA ARG A 141 -4.63 13.61 -6.37
C ARG A 141 -5.18 14.91 -6.95
N LYS A 142 -4.68 15.36 -8.11
CA LYS A 142 -5.20 16.56 -8.81
C LYS A 142 -6.68 16.43 -9.14
N ALA A 143 -7.09 15.27 -9.67
CA ALA A 143 -8.49 14.99 -9.98
C ALA A 143 -9.39 15.07 -8.74
N ALA A 144 -8.89 14.66 -7.57
CA ALA A 144 -9.65 14.70 -6.32
C ALA A 144 -9.81 16.11 -5.72
N ILE A 145 -8.88 17.04 -6.00
CA ILE A 145 -8.90 18.41 -5.44
C ILE A 145 -9.42 19.48 -6.40
N GLY A 146 -9.80 19.10 -7.64
CA GLY A 146 -10.43 20.00 -8.60
C GLY A 146 -9.50 20.71 -9.59
N GLY A 147 -8.26 20.23 -9.77
CA GLY A 147 -7.29 20.78 -10.74
C GLY A 147 -6.47 21.95 -10.22
#